data_AF-A0A093XK04-F1
#
_entry.id   AF-A0A093XK04-F1
#
_cell.length_a   1.000
_cell.length_b   1.000
_cell.length_c   1.000
_cell.angle_alpha   90.00
_cell.angle_beta   90.00
_cell.angle_gamma   90.00
#
_symmetry.space_group_name_H-M   'P 1'
#
loop_
_entity.id
_entity.type
_entity.pdbx_description
1 polymer ?
#
loop_
_entity_poly.entity_id
_entity_poly.type
_entity_poly.pdbx_seq_one_letter_code
_entity_poly.pdbx_strand_id
1 'polypeptide(L)'
;MTQTPSIQQVSLSLSRERNAIAPATCANNSRLERDLKAVRGHVEPFFACAKIPVPVNQRMSPFNICITQQFAHALDSVHRLLDRVLVDIVERWFTDADADFPSRMPLETHEEEVLRWISNHEHSQPGSGKMLDFRQRSGMWRTDILFEDRDTPGPKICEINARIPFNGFYMAGLQCEATKTFGADQIGFKAPNELKNTKEILLNCFDQTKPIFHIHKKWPGVDSRLFSYDYKKATGQDVVQIEPSQLQLEKDDTSPTGWSLYADIGNDVGHDEATSSANKSLLKVEQCALELFQEEFSDMNSIALKQLAMCSVNDFRTVFLLHDKRMLGIVLDEIANLVKRNVLSEDEGRILRDGVSETLIPGSSALKQLLEATKEDPIAKNEWIVKPVRDAACNGIHLGADIEQDEWLLLLERLSTRALHPASDDAYVVQRLVQHAKYDIVRHDVIAAKTEQFHLIGSCHMINSQSLVFGPWRIGDKVHVGLGPGARGILMSCIVKPADLQHLDARKKEE
;
A
#
# COMPACT_ATOMS: atom_id res chain seq x y z
N MET A 1 35.13 -0.62 16.55
CA MET A 1 34.23 -0.01 15.56
C MET A 1 32.94 -0.80 15.58
N THR A 2 31.82 -0.22 15.98
CA THR A 2 30.52 -0.89 15.95
C THR A 2 30.01 -0.95 14.52
N GLN A 3 29.64 -2.14 14.05
CA GLN A 3 29.04 -2.32 12.73
C GLN A 3 27.75 -1.50 12.64
N THR A 4 27.57 -0.74 11.57
CA THR A 4 26.36 0.07 11.37
C THR A 4 25.14 -0.87 11.25
N PRO A 5 24.04 -0.61 11.96
CA PRO A 5 22.82 -1.41 11.86
C PRO A 5 22.27 -1.40 10.43
N SER A 6 21.48 -2.43 10.09
CA SER A 6 20.86 -2.55 8.77
C SER A 6 19.81 -1.46 8.51
N ILE A 7 19.19 -0.96 9.58
CA ILE A 7 18.13 0.06 9.59
C ILE A 7 18.39 1.01 10.78
N GLN A 8 18.37 2.33 10.56
CA GLN A 8 18.51 3.34 11.62
C GLN A 8 17.92 4.70 11.20
N GLN A 9 17.31 5.44 12.12
CA GLN A 9 16.95 6.83 11.87
C GLN A 9 18.20 7.73 11.94
N VAL A 10 18.43 8.55 10.91
CA VAL A 10 19.63 9.40 10.80
C VAL A 10 19.29 10.87 10.60
N SER A 11 20.17 11.75 11.06
CA SER A 11 20.17 13.17 10.69
C SER A 11 21.08 13.38 9.49
N LEU A 12 20.50 13.68 8.33
CA LEU A 12 21.26 13.93 7.10
C LEU A 12 22.13 15.18 7.19
N SER A 13 21.62 16.25 7.79
CA SER A 13 22.38 17.51 7.96
C SER A 13 23.60 17.31 8.85
N LEU A 14 23.45 16.57 9.96
CA LEU A 14 24.56 16.25 10.86
C LEU A 14 25.54 15.26 10.24
N SER A 15 25.01 14.29 9.47
CA SER A 15 25.85 13.34 8.72
C SER A 15 26.75 14.07 7.72
N ARG A 16 26.19 15.06 7.00
CA ARG A 16 26.94 15.90 6.06
C ARG A 16 28.05 16.68 6.77
N GLU A 17 27.71 17.34 7.87
CA GLU A 17 28.66 18.13 8.67
C GLU A 17 29.82 17.29 9.22
N ARG A 18 29.53 16.07 9.69
CA ARG A 18 30.53 15.16 10.27
C ARG A 18 31.27 14.32 9.23
N ASN A 19 30.82 14.33 7.97
CA ASN A 19 31.28 13.40 6.93
C ASN A 19 31.23 11.94 7.40
N ALA A 20 30.16 11.56 8.10
CA ALA A 20 29.96 10.26 8.74
C ALA A 20 28.47 9.95 8.89
N ILE A 21 28.10 8.70 9.16
CA ILE A 21 26.70 8.37 9.46
C ILE A 21 26.39 8.87 10.88
N ALA A 22 25.49 9.84 11.01
CA ALA A 22 25.08 10.40 12.30
C ALA A 22 23.65 9.94 12.66
N PRO A 23 23.48 9.13 13.72
CA PRO A 23 22.15 8.79 14.23
C PRO A 23 21.34 10.04 14.56
N ALA A 24 20.02 9.99 14.35
CA ALA A 24 19.13 11.09 14.70
C ALA A 24 19.22 11.44 16.20
N THR A 25 19.51 10.46 17.05
CA THR A 25 19.70 10.62 18.51
C THR A 25 20.89 11.51 18.89
N CYS A 26 21.76 11.84 17.93
CA CYS A 26 22.89 12.75 18.14
C CYS A 26 22.55 14.21 17.83
N ALA A 27 21.41 14.49 17.19
CA ALA A 27 20.97 15.85 16.88
C ALA A 27 20.43 16.55 18.13
N ASN A 28 20.83 17.80 18.35
CA ASN A 28 20.28 18.64 19.42
C ASN A 28 18.92 19.27 19.01
N ASN A 29 18.23 19.89 19.96
CA ASN A 29 16.93 20.54 19.72
C ASN A 29 17.02 21.66 18.66
N SER A 30 18.10 22.44 18.66
CA SER A 30 18.27 23.54 17.69
C SER A 30 18.35 23.01 16.26
N ARG A 31 19.07 21.90 16.04
CA ARG A 31 19.12 21.20 14.76
C ARG A 31 17.77 20.63 14.36
N LEU A 32 17.08 19.96 15.29
CA LEU A 32 15.76 19.44 15.05
C LEU A 32 14.80 20.54 14.56
N GLU A 33 14.76 21.68 15.25
CA GLU A 33 13.93 22.83 14.89
C GLU A 33 14.30 23.42 13.52
N ARG A 34 15.60 23.59 13.25
CA ARG A 34 16.11 24.09 11.97
C ARG A 34 15.74 23.17 10.80
N ASP A 35 16.01 21.88 10.95
CA ASP A 35 15.76 20.88 9.90
C ASP A 35 14.25 20.69 9.69
N LEU A 36 13.45 20.71 10.77
CA LEU A 36 11.99 20.68 10.69
C LEU A 36 11.43 21.90 9.94
N LYS A 37 11.95 23.10 10.24
CA LYS A 37 11.58 24.33 9.52
C LYS A 37 11.90 24.24 8.03
N ALA A 38 13.05 23.68 7.67
CA ALA A 38 13.41 23.46 6.26
C ALA A 38 12.43 22.50 5.57
N VAL A 39 12.09 21.37 6.22
CA VAL A 39 11.12 20.42 5.67
C VAL A 39 9.74 21.05 5.52
N ARG A 40 9.25 21.78 6.52
CA ARG A 40 7.96 22.48 6.46
C ARG A 40 7.94 23.53 5.35
N GLY A 41 8.97 24.35 5.25
CA GLY A 41 9.10 25.37 4.21
C GLY A 41 9.07 24.80 2.80
N HIS A 42 9.53 23.56 2.60
CA HIS A 42 9.45 22.86 1.33
C HIS A 42 8.05 22.26 1.06
N VAL A 43 7.45 21.60 2.06
CA VAL A 43 6.24 20.79 1.88
C VAL A 43 4.94 21.61 1.92
N GLU A 44 4.85 22.61 2.79
CA GLU A 44 3.62 23.39 3.01
C GLU A 44 3.05 24.07 1.75
N PRO A 45 3.88 24.64 0.84
CA PRO A 45 3.36 25.21 -0.40
C PRO A 45 2.58 24.20 -1.26
N PHE A 46 3.06 22.95 -1.37
CA PHE A 46 2.37 21.90 -2.12
C PHE A 46 1.03 21.53 -1.47
N PHE A 47 1.02 21.42 -0.14
CA PHE A 47 -0.19 21.09 0.62
C PHE A 47 -1.25 22.20 0.51
N ALA A 48 -0.82 23.46 0.56
CA ALA A 48 -1.71 24.61 0.40
C ALA A 48 -2.35 24.62 -1.00
N CYS A 49 -1.54 24.41 -2.06
CA CYS A 49 -2.05 24.36 -3.43
C CYS A 49 -3.05 23.22 -3.66
N ALA A 50 -2.81 22.04 -3.06
CA ALA A 50 -3.66 20.87 -3.23
C ALA A 50 -4.84 20.79 -2.23
N LYS A 51 -4.97 21.75 -1.30
CA LYS A 51 -6.04 21.80 -0.29
C LYS A 51 -6.18 20.48 0.48
N ILE A 52 -5.07 19.96 1.00
CA ILE A 52 -5.04 18.66 1.68
C ILE A 52 -5.93 18.68 2.94
N PRO A 53 -6.90 17.76 3.08
CA PRO A 53 -7.90 17.80 4.16
C PRO A 53 -7.38 17.31 5.51
N VAL A 54 -6.21 16.68 5.54
CA VAL A 54 -5.59 16.13 6.74
C VAL A 54 -4.17 16.68 6.91
N PRO A 55 -3.75 17.07 8.14
CA PRO A 55 -2.45 17.71 8.38
C PRO A 55 -1.30 16.69 8.41
N VAL A 56 -1.17 15.86 7.37
CA VAL A 56 -0.13 14.83 7.27
C VAL A 56 1.26 15.45 7.23
N ASN A 57 1.39 16.67 6.73
CA ASN A 57 2.64 17.43 6.81
C ASN A 57 3.14 17.45 8.26
N GLN A 58 2.31 17.75 9.27
CA GLN A 58 2.72 17.82 10.69
C GLN A 58 3.37 16.53 11.21
N ARG A 59 3.05 15.38 10.60
CA ARG A 59 3.62 14.06 10.95
C ARG A 59 4.94 13.75 10.25
N MET A 60 5.37 14.54 9.26
CA MET A 60 6.62 14.31 8.55
C MET A 60 7.83 14.70 9.41
N SER A 61 8.72 13.74 9.64
CA SER A 61 9.98 13.95 10.35
C SER A 61 11.01 14.69 9.49
N PRO A 62 11.90 15.50 10.08
CA PRO A 62 13.09 15.99 9.39
C PRO A 62 14.20 14.95 9.27
N PHE A 63 14.05 13.80 9.93
CA PHE A 63 15.00 12.69 9.88
C PHE A 63 14.48 11.58 8.97
N ASN A 64 15.40 10.80 8.39
CA ASN A 64 15.09 9.74 7.45
C ASN A 64 15.45 8.38 8.07
N ILE A 65 14.81 7.32 7.57
CA ILE A 65 15.27 5.96 7.85
C ILE A 65 16.37 5.61 6.85
N CYS A 66 17.56 5.34 7.37
CA CYS A 66 18.71 4.84 6.64
C CYS A 66 18.72 3.32 6.60
N ILE A 67 18.87 2.77 5.39
CA ILE A 67 19.05 1.33 5.18
C ILE A 67 20.33 1.03 4.41
N THR A 68 20.80 -0.21 4.51
CA THR A 68 21.94 -0.68 3.72
C THR A 68 21.54 -0.99 2.27
N GLN A 69 22.50 -0.94 1.35
CA GLN A 69 22.30 -1.38 -0.04
C GLN A 69 21.82 -2.83 -0.13
N GLN A 70 22.41 -3.72 0.70
CA GLN A 70 22.01 -5.12 0.77
C GLN A 70 20.54 -5.28 1.20
N PHE A 71 20.10 -4.49 2.18
CA PHE A 71 18.71 -4.51 2.63
C PHE A 71 17.75 -3.94 1.58
N ALA A 72 18.14 -2.86 0.88
CA ALA A 72 17.38 -2.32 -0.24
C ALA A 72 17.19 -3.35 -1.36
N HIS A 73 18.25 -4.12 -1.69
CA HIS A 73 18.16 -5.21 -2.67
C HIS A 73 17.27 -6.36 -2.18
N ALA A 74 17.31 -6.71 -0.90
CA ALA A 74 16.44 -7.73 -0.33
C ALA A 74 14.96 -7.33 -0.44
N LEU A 75 14.64 -6.06 -0.14
CA LEU A 75 13.30 -5.49 -0.33
C LEU A 75 12.86 -5.53 -1.80
N ASP A 76 13.70 -5.08 -2.73
CA ASP A 76 13.38 -5.11 -4.16
C ASP A 76 13.16 -6.55 -4.65
N SER A 77 14.01 -7.49 -4.22
CA SER A 77 13.94 -8.90 -4.62
C SER A 77 12.63 -9.54 -4.15
N VAL A 78 12.28 -9.43 -2.86
CA VAL A 78 11.04 -10.03 -2.35
C VAL A 78 9.81 -9.41 -3.02
N HIS A 79 9.81 -8.10 -3.28
CA HIS A 79 8.70 -7.42 -3.94
C HIS A 79 8.47 -7.87 -5.36
N ARG A 80 9.54 -7.99 -6.15
CA ARG A 80 9.45 -8.45 -7.54
C ARG A 80 9.04 -9.92 -7.64
N LEU A 81 9.50 -10.74 -6.70
CA LEU A 81 9.06 -12.13 -6.62
C LEU A 81 7.58 -12.22 -6.24
N LEU A 82 7.14 -11.43 -5.26
CA LEU A 82 5.73 -11.35 -4.89
C LEU A 82 4.87 -10.91 -6.09
N ASP A 83 5.26 -9.84 -6.79
CA ASP A 83 4.56 -9.35 -7.98
C ASP A 83 4.43 -10.43 -9.06
N ARG A 84 5.53 -11.10 -9.40
CA ARG A 84 5.53 -12.19 -10.39
C ARG A 84 4.58 -13.32 -10.02
N VAL A 85 4.52 -13.67 -8.74
CA VAL A 85 3.60 -14.70 -8.23
C VAL A 85 2.15 -14.23 -8.24
N LEU A 86 1.88 -13.00 -7.83
CA LEU A 86 0.54 -12.42 -7.86
C LEU A 86 0.00 -12.37 -9.29
N VAL A 87 0.82 -11.98 -10.27
CA VAL A 87 0.45 -12.00 -11.69
C VAL A 87 0.06 -13.41 -12.14
N ASP A 88 0.88 -14.43 -11.87
CA ASP A 88 0.54 -15.82 -12.22
C ASP A 88 -0.78 -16.25 -11.54
N ILE A 89 -0.91 -16.08 -10.22
CA ILE A 89 -2.12 -16.50 -9.49
C ILE A 89 -3.39 -15.82 -10.05
N VAL A 90 -3.33 -14.51 -10.32
CA VAL A 90 -4.47 -13.75 -10.83
C VAL A 90 -4.87 -14.17 -12.25
N GLU A 91 -3.89 -14.37 -13.15
CA GLU A 91 -4.16 -14.76 -14.54
C GLU A 91 -4.89 -16.11 -14.65
N ARG A 92 -4.64 -17.01 -13.71
CA ARG A 92 -5.29 -18.33 -13.66
C ARG A 92 -6.36 -18.48 -12.58
N TRP A 93 -6.80 -17.37 -11.97
CA TRP A 93 -7.72 -17.36 -10.84
C TRP A 93 -8.97 -18.23 -11.05
N PHE A 94 -9.60 -18.14 -12.23
CA PHE A 94 -10.82 -18.90 -12.56
C PHE A 94 -10.59 -20.12 -13.45
N THR A 95 -9.36 -20.34 -13.94
CA THR A 95 -9.06 -21.37 -14.94
C THR A 95 -8.28 -22.55 -14.39
N ASP A 96 -7.57 -22.38 -13.27
CA ASP A 96 -6.85 -23.46 -12.59
C ASP A 96 -7.78 -24.23 -11.65
N ALA A 97 -8.36 -25.32 -12.17
CA ALA A 97 -9.25 -26.19 -11.43
C ALA A 97 -8.56 -26.98 -10.30
N ASP A 98 -7.24 -27.21 -10.40
CA ASP A 98 -6.49 -27.94 -9.38
C ASP A 98 -6.19 -27.03 -8.17
N ALA A 99 -5.87 -25.75 -8.43
CA ALA A 99 -5.61 -24.77 -7.39
C ALA A 99 -6.90 -24.25 -6.72
N ASP A 100 -8.00 -24.22 -7.46
CA ASP A 100 -9.36 -23.85 -7.02
C ASP A 100 -9.40 -22.59 -6.13
N PHE A 101 -8.76 -21.53 -6.59
CA PHE A 101 -8.66 -20.27 -5.84
C PHE A 101 -9.99 -19.69 -5.35
N PRO A 102 -11.09 -19.70 -6.15
CA PRO A 102 -12.36 -19.15 -5.71
C PRO A 102 -12.93 -19.85 -4.47
N SER A 103 -12.68 -21.15 -4.28
CA SER A 103 -13.15 -21.85 -3.07
C SER A 103 -12.28 -21.56 -1.84
N ARG A 104 -10.99 -21.29 -2.04
CA ARG A 104 -10.03 -20.93 -0.98
C ARG A 104 -10.22 -19.49 -0.51
N MET A 105 -10.60 -18.60 -1.42
CA MET A 105 -10.86 -17.19 -1.14
C MET A 105 -12.15 -16.73 -1.82
N PRO A 106 -13.32 -17.11 -1.27
CA PRO A 106 -14.61 -16.64 -1.78
C PRO A 106 -14.69 -15.12 -1.78
N LEU A 107 -15.37 -14.58 -2.79
CA LEU A 107 -15.62 -13.16 -2.97
C LEU A 107 -17.09 -12.85 -2.70
N GLU A 108 -17.43 -11.56 -2.64
CA GLU A 108 -18.83 -11.14 -2.68
C GLU A 108 -19.40 -11.34 -4.08
N THR A 109 -20.70 -11.62 -4.19
CA THR A 109 -21.34 -11.93 -5.48
C THR A 109 -21.09 -10.87 -6.54
N HIS A 110 -21.17 -9.59 -6.18
CA HIS A 110 -20.97 -8.47 -7.10
C HIS A 110 -19.51 -8.35 -7.59
N GLU A 111 -18.55 -8.74 -6.74
CA GLU A 111 -17.13 -8.77 -7.08
C GLU A 111 -16.84 -9.97 -8.01
N GLU A 112 -17.33 -11.16 -7.65
CA GLU A 112 -17.13 -12.35 -8.48
C GLU A 112 -17.76 -12.18 -9.86
N GLU A 113 -18.95 -11.60 -9.96
CA GLU A 113 -19.62 -11.33 -11.24
C GLU A 113 -18.75 -10.46 -12.16
N VAL A 114 -18.20 -9.35 -11.65
CA VAL A 114 -17.37 -8.46 -12.47
C VAL A 114 -16.00 -9.08 -12.78
N LEU A 115 -15.39 -9.82 -11.85
CA LEU A 115 -14.11 -10.50 -12.10
C LEU A 115 -14.24 -11.64 -13.12
N ARG A 116 -15.33 -12.42 -13.07
CA ARG A 116 -15.61 -13.43 -14.10
C ARG A 116 -15.88 -12.79 -15.45
N TRP A 117 -16.59 -11.65 -15.47
CA TRP A 117 -16.79 -10.88 -16.69
C TRP A 117 -15.45 -10.41 -17.28
N ILE A 118 -14.55 -9.84 -16.47
CA ILE A 118 -13.18 -9.46 -16.86
C ILE A 118 -12.44 -10.67 -17.46
N SER A 119 -12.41 -11.79 -16.74
CA SER A 119 -11.73 -13.02 -17.17
C SER A 119 -12.22 -13.54 -18.51
N ASN A 120 -13.54 -13.50 -18.76
CA ASN A 120 -14.13 -13.94 -20.02
C ASN A 120 -13.80 -12.99 -21.20
N HIS A 121 -13.62 -11.69 -20.95
CA HIS A 121 -13.37 -10.70 -21.99
C HIS A 121 -11.89 -10.57 -22.35
N GLU A 122 -10.98 -10.80 -21.41
CA GLU A 122 -9.52 -10.81 -21.65
C GLU A 122 -9.13 -11.86 -22.70
N HIS A 123 -9.83 -12.99 -22.71
CA HIS A 123 -9.64 -14.12 -23.62
C HIS A 123 -10.43 -14.00 -24.94
N SER A 124 -11.14 -12.89 -25.18
CA SER A 124 -11.94 -12.66 -26.40
C SER A 124 -11.09 -12.12 -27.57
N GLN A 125 -11.56 -12.33 -28.82
CA GLN A 125 -10.80 -12.07 -30.06
C GLN A 125 -10.38 -10.59 -30.24
N PRO A 126 -9.29 -10.31 -30.97
CA PRO A 126 -8.84 -8.94 -31.22
C PRO A 126 -9.87 -8.13 -32.03
N GLY A 127 -10.29 -6.97 -31.53
CA GLY A 127 -11.11 -6.01 -32.28
C GLY A 127 -12.24 -5.34 -31.51
N SER A 128 -12.67 -5.88 -30.37
CA SER A 128 -13.68 -5.28 -29.49
C SER A 128 -13.06 -4.89 -28.15
N GLY A 129 -12.88 -3.59 -27.89
CA GLY A 129 -12.57 -3.01 -26.56
C GLY A 129 -11.87 -3.95 -25.57
N LYS A 130 -10.71 -4.50 -25.95
CA LYS A 130 -10.09 -5.62 -25.24
C LYS A 130 -9.69 -5.17 -23.84
N MET A 131 -10.13 -5.90 -22.81
CA MET A 131 -9.59 -5.73 -21.47
C MET A 131 -8.08 -5.97 -21.52
N LEU A 132 -7.30 -5.04 -20.98
CA LEU A 132 -5.84 -5.16 -21.00
C LEU A 132 -5.39 -6.33 -20.12
N ASP A 133 -4.33 -6.99 -20.57
CA ASP A 133 -3.65 -8.06 -19.85
C ASP A 133 -3.27 -7.59 -18.44
N PHE A 134 -3.63 -8.37 -17.41
CA PHE A 134 -3.31 -8.05 -16.01
C PHE A 134 -1.85 -7.68 -15.81
N ARG A 135 -0.93 -8.41 -16.46
CA ARG A 135 0.52 -8.17 -16.36
C ARG A 135 0.94 -6.80 -16.88
N GLN A 136 0.19 -6.26 -17.82
CA GLN A 136 0.49 -4.96 -18.45
C GLN A 136 -0.15 -3.81 -17.71
N ARG A 137 -1.30 -4.04 -17.04
CA ARG A 137 -2.07 -3.00 -16.36
C ARG A 137 -2.67 -3.49 -15.04
N SER A 138 -1.83 -4.02 -14.16
CA SER A 138 -2.27 -4.46 -12.83
C SER A 138 -2.69 -3.28 -11.93
N GLY A 139 -2.34 -2.04 -12.28
CA GLY A 139 -2.54 -0.87 -11.42
C GLY A 139 -1.48 -0.75 -10.34
N MET A 140 -1.87 -0.15 -9.21
CA MET A 140 -0.99 0.26 -8.13
C MET A 140 -1.35 -0.43 -6.82
N TRP A 141 -0.37 -1.04 -6.17
CA TRP A 141 -0.53 -1.63 -4.84
C TRP A 141 0.70 -1.40 -3.97
N ARG A 142 0.52 -1.40 -2.65
CA ARG A 142 1.56 -1.16 -1.64
C ARG A 142 1.58 -2.26 -0.61
N THR A 143 2.74 -2.81 -0.28
CA THR A 143 2.84 -3.68 0.90
C THR A 143 3.21 -2.89 2.14
N ASP A 144 2.74 -3.38 3.27
CA ASP A 144 3.28 -2.99 4.57
C ASP A 144 4.27 -4.08 5.07
N ILE A 145 5.43 -3.64 5.55
CA ILE A 145 6.60 -4.50 5.81
C ILE A 145 7.01 -4.35 7.26
N LEU A 146 7.10 -5.47 7.97
CA LEU A 146 7.61 -5.58 9.32
C LEU A 146 9.05 -6.09 9.31
N PHE A 147 9.76 -5.91 10.42
CA PHE A 147 11.17 -6.30 10.57
C PHE A 147 11.32 -7.16 11.81
N GLU A 148 11.86 -8.36 11.67
CA GLU A 148 12.07 -9.29 12.80
C GLU A 148 13.22 -8.84 13.71
N ASP A 149 13.10 -9.07 15.01
CA ASP A 149 14.18 -8.89 15.99
C ASP A 149 15.21 -10.02 15.88
N ARG A 150 16.09 -9.94 14.86
CA ARG A 150 17.21 -10.86 14.62
C ARG A 150 18.49 -10.06 14.34
N ASP A 151 19.65 -10.68 14.51
CA ASP A 151 20.97 -10.08 14.21
C ASP A 151 21.05 -9.45 12.80
N THR A 152 20.24 -9.96 11.86
CA THR A 152 19.93 -9.29 10.59
C THR A 152 18.43 -9.35 10.35
N PRO A 153 17.67 -8.26 10.61
CA PRO A 153 16.23 -8.24 10.38
C PRO A 153 15.95 -8.46 8.89
N GLY A 154 15.26 -9.54 8.54
CA GLY A 154 14.69 -9.74 7.22
C GLY A 154 13.37 -8.96 7.08
N PRO A 155 13.00 -8.53 5.86
CA PRO A 155 11.68 -7.95 5.63
C PRO A 155 10.60 -9.03 5.73
N LYS A 156 9.48 -8.70 6.38
CA LYS A 156 8.26 -9.53 6.46
C LYS A 156 7.06 -8.75 5.96
N ILE A 157 6.64 -9.03 4.73
CA ILE A 157 5.43 -8.48 4.14
C ILE A 157 4.23 -9.06 4.89
N CYS A 158 3.44 -8.20 5.54
CA CYS A 158 2.32 -8.63 6.38
C CYS A 158 0.95 -8.27 5.83
N GLU A 159 0.89 -7.38 4.82
CA GLU A 159 -0.33 -6.93 4.16
C GLU A 159 -0.03 -6.32 2.78
N ILE A 160 -1.00 -6.42 1.86
CA ILE A 160 -1.03 -5.71 0.58
C ILE A 160 -2.23 -4.75 0.58
N ASN A 161 -1.97 -3.49 0.27
CA ASN A 161 -2.93 -2.40 0.15
C ASN A 161 -3.10 -2.04 -1.33
N ALA A 162 -4.23 -2.40 -1.92
CA ALA A 162 -4.46 -2.27 -3.37
C ALA A 162 -5.73 -1.49 -3.75
N ARG A 163 -6.49 -1.06 -2.73
CA ARG A 163 -7.78 -0.38 -2.90
C ARG A 163 -7.69 1.10 -3.24
N ILE A 164 -6.62 1.75 -2.80
CA ILE A 164 -6.37 3.19 -2.96
C ILE A 164 -5.05 3.32 -3.74
N PRO A 165 -5.06 3.79 -5.00
CA PRO A 165 -3.89 3.69 -5.88
C PRO A 165 -2.70 4.54 -5.44
N PHE A 166 -2.91 5.77 -4.95
CA PHE A 166 -1.80 6.71 -4.72
C PHE A 166 -1.10 6.53 -3.37
N ASN A 167 -1.86 6.17 -2.33
CA ASN A 167 -1.46 5.67 -1.00
C ASN A 167 0.01 5.90 -0.51
N GLY A 168 0.50 7.15 -0.54
CA GLY A 168 1.75 7.58 0.09
C GLY A 168 2.96 7.84 -0.83
N PHE A 169 2.85 7.69 -2.16
CA PHE A 169 3.91 8.08 -3.11
C PHE A 169 4.41 9.52 -2.90
N TYR A 170 3.47 10.47 -2.86
CA TYR A 170 3.79 11.89 -2.74
C TYR A 170 4.36 12.22 -1.37
N MET A 171 3.83 11.63 -0.30
CA MET A 171 4.32 11.89 1.05
C MET A 171 5.79 11.48 1.20
N ALA A 172 6.15 10.29 0.72
CA ALA A 172 7.52 9.80 0.78
C ALA A 172 8.45 10.64 -0.10
N GLY A 173 8.04 10.94 -1.34
CA GLY A 173 8.84 11.71 -2.27
C GLY A 173 9.06 13.16 -1.84
N LEU A 174 8.02 13.86 -1.35
CA LEU A 174 8.14 15.25 -0.88
C LEU A 174 9.05 15.37 0.35
N GLN A 175 8.94 14.44 1.30
CA GLN A 175 9.84 14.44 2.46
C GLN A 175 11.28 14.14 2.01
N CYS A 176 11.47 13.22 1.06
CA CYS A 176 12.80 12.97 0.51
C CYS A 176 13.39 14.21 -0.19
N GLU A 177 12.64 14.88 -1.08
CA GLU A 177 13.08 16.12 -1.74
C GLU A 177 13.41 17.24 -0.75
N ALA A 178 12.58 17.42 0.28
CA ALA A 178 12.84 18.39 1.32
C ALA A 178 14.18 18.13 2.02
N THR A 179 14.46 16.88 2.37
CA THR A 179 15.72 16.49 3.04
C THR A 179 16.95 16.46 2.13
N LYS A 180 16.80 16.44 0.79
CA LYS A 180 17.93 16.61 -0.15
C LYS A 180 18.66 17.95 0.08
N THR A 181 17.95 18.98 0.52
CA THR A 181 18.54 20.31 0.81
C THR A 181 19.60 20.29 1.92
N PHE A 182 19.69 19.21 2.70
CA PHE A 182 20.72 19.02 3.72
C PHE A 182 22.08 18.60 3.17
N GLY A 183 22.20 18.29 1.87
CA GLY A 183 23.46 18.10 1.16
C GLY A 183 24.19 16.78 1.46
N ALA A 184 23.52 15.80 2.06
CA ALA A 184 24.12 14.50 2.39
C ALA A 184 24.39 13.60 1.16
N ASP A 185 23.83 13.94 0.00
CA ASP A 185 24.16 13.36 -1.29
C ASP A 185 25.64 13.55 -1.66
N GLN A 186 26.24 14.66 -1.22
CA GLN A 186 27.66 14.97 -1.42
C GLN A 186 28.61 14.01 -0.70
N ILE A 187 28.10 13.26 0.29
CA ILE A 187 28.83 12.19 0.99
C ILE A 187 28.27 10.80 0.65
N GLY A 188 27.43 10.72 -0.38
CA GLY A 188 26.99 9.48 -1.03
C GLY A 188 25.65 8.92 -0.57
N PHE A 189 24.89 9.59 0.31
CA PHE A 189 23.54 9.14 0.65
C PHE A 189 22.62 9.30 -0.56
N LYS A 190 21.76 8.31 -0.83
CA LYS A 190 20.87 8.35 -1.99
C LYS A 190 19.43 8.05 -1.60
N ALA A 191 18.52 8.81 -2.17
CA ALA A 191 17.11 8.43 -2.19
C ALA A 191 16.96 7.15 -3.04
N PRO A 192 16.18 6.15 -2.61
CA PRO A 192 15.90 4.98 -3.45
C PRO A 192 15.07 5.37 -4.68
N ASN A 193 14.29 6.46 -4.60
CA ASN A 193 13.46 6.96 -5.69
C ASN A 193 13.49 8.49 -5.74
N GLU A 194 13.32 9.04 -6.92
CA GLU A 194 13.12 10.48 -7.10
C GLU A 194 11.63 10.78 -7.30
N LEU A 195 11.12 11.82 -6.63
CA LEU A 195 9.71 12.19 -6.75
C LEU A 195 9.37 12.58 -8.20
N LYS A 196 10.26 13.29 -8.91
CA LYS A 196 10.07 13.60 -10.34
C LYS A 196 9.77 12.35 -11.17
N ASN A 197 10.60 11.31 -11.05
CA ASN A 197 10.44 10.05 -11.79
C ASN A 197 9.15 9.33 -11.35
N THR A 198 8.85 9.36 -10.04
CA THR A 198 7.61 8.79 -9.51
C THR A 198 6.37 9.48 -10.12
N LYS A 199 6.36 10.82 -10.20
CA LYS A 199 5.28 11.58 -10.84
C LYS A 199 5.13 11.21 -12.31
N GLU A 200 6.23 11.11 -13.05
CA GLU A 200 6.21 10.70 -14.46
C GLU A 200 5.63 9.30 -14.65
N ILE A 201 6.02 8.33 -13.83
CA ILE A 201 5.44 6.98 -13.84
C ILE A 201 3.93 7.03 -13.57
N LEU A 202 3.48 7.79 -12.58
CA LEU A 202 2.06 7.93 -12.26
C LEU A 202 1.28 8.60 -13.40
N LEU A 203 1.82 9.66 -14.02
CA LEU A 203 1.21 10.32 -15.18
C LEU A 203 1.07 9.37 -16.37
N ASN A 204 2.06 8.51 -16.60
CA ASN A 204 2.07 7.54 -17.69
C ASN A 204 1.07 6.38 -17.49
N CYS A 205 0.41 6.29 -16.33
CA CYS A 205 -0.68 5.34 -16.12
C CYS A 205 -2.01 5.83 -16.72
N PHE A 206 -2.08 7.07 -17.22
CA PHE A 206 -3.28 7.71 -17.74
C PHE A 206 -3.07 8.20 -19.18
N ASP A 207 -4.18 8.36 -19.91
CA ASP A 207 -4.18 9.11 -21.16
C ASP A 207 -4.15 10.61 -20.85
N GLN A 208 -2.97 11.20 -21.00
CA GLN A 208 -2.69 12.60 -20.66
C GLN A 208 -3.45 13.61 -21.54
N THR A 209 -4.14 13.17 -22.59
CA THR A 209 -4.97 14.04 -23.44
C THR A 209 -6.40 14.21 -22.94
N LYS A 210 -6.78 13.50 -21.88
CA LYS A 210 -8.15 13.43 -21.37
C LYS A 210 -8.24 13.83 -19.89
N PRO A 211 -9.42 14.28 -19.42
CA PRO A 211 -9.66 14.46 -17.99
C PRO A 211 -9.62 13.11 -17.25
N ILE A 212 -9.40 13.17 -15.92
CA ILE A 212 -9.49 12.02 -15.03
C ILE A 212 -10.68 12.22 -14.10
N PHE A 213 -11.48 11.17 -13.90
CA PHE A 213 -12.50 11.16 -12.86
C PHE A 213 -11.94 10.55 -11.58
N HIS A 214 -11.83 11.34 -10.52
CA HIS A 214 -11.50 10.83 -9.20
C HIS A 214 -12.80 10.50 -8.46
N ILE A 215 -13.05 9.20 -8.28
CA ILE A 215 -14.30 8.70 -7.69
C ILE A 215 -14.00 8.28 -6.25
N HIS A 216 -14.58 9.00 -5.30
CA HIS A 216 -14.37 8.79 -3.88
C HIS A 216 -15.64 9.09 -3.10
N LYS A 217 -15.74 8.59 -1.86
CA LYS A 217 -16.87 8.90 -0.96
C LYS A 217 -16.38 9.07 0.48
N LYS A 218 -16.11 7.98 1.21
CA LYS A 218 -15.62 8.07 2.60
C LYS A 218 -14.16 8.53 2.71
N TRP A 219 -13.28 8.17 1.76
CA TRP A 219 -11.87 8.52 1.84
C TRP A 219 -11.65 9.99 1.42
N PRO A 220 -11.00 10.84 2.24
CA PRO A 220 -10.92 12.28 1.99
C PRO A 220 -9.89 12.65 0.91
N GLY A 221 -8.98 11.74 0.57
CA GLY A 221 -7.87 11.97 -0.35
C GLY A 221 -6.69 12.70 0.32
N VAL A 222 -5.46 12.30 -0.05
CA VAL A 222 -4.21 12.99 0.32
C VAL A 222 -3.34 13.09 -0.92
N ASP A 223 -2.72 11.97 -1.31
CA ASP A 223 -1.89 11.91 -2.50
C ASP A 223 -2.71 12.13 -3.78
N SER A 224 -3.96 11.67 -3.82
CA SER A 224 -4.88 11.93 -4.94
C SER A 224 -5.10 13.43 -5.19
N ARG A 225 -5.12 14.26 -4.14
CA ARG A 225 -5.25 15.72 -4.27
C ARG A 225 -3.98 16.35 -4.83
N LEU A 226 -2.80 15.89 -4.38
CA LEU A 226 -1.51 16.35 -4.93
C LEU A 226 -1.33 15.92 -6.38
N PHE A 227 -1.68 14.67 -6.69
CA PHE A 227 -1.70 14.15 -8.05
C PHE A 227 -2.65 14.96 -8.94
N SER A 228 -3.84 15.28 -8.45
CA SER A 228 -4.81 16.10 -9.21
C SER A 228 -4.23 17.46 -9.60
N TYR A 229 -3.55 18.13 -8.66
CA TYR A 229 -2.88 19.40 -8.92
C TYR A 229 -1.76 19.26 -9.96
N ASP A 230 -0.90 18.25 -9.80
CA ASP A 230 0.20 18.00 -10.73
C ASP A 230 -0.27 17.57 -12.12
N TYR A 231 -1.32 16.76 -12.20
CA TYR A 231 -1.91 16.32 -13.46
C TYR A 231 -2.39 17.53 -14.26
N LYS A 232 -3.22 18.40 -13.65
CA LYS A 232 -3.70 19.63 -14.28
C LYS A 232 -2.54 20.52 -14.74
N LYS A 233 -1.50 20.65 -13.92
CA LYS A 233 -0.31 21.45 -14.26
C LYS A 233 0.49 20.86 -15.43
N ALA A 234 0.61 19.54 -15.50
CA ALA A 234 1.41 18.85 -16.51
C ALA A 234 0.69 18.74 -17.85
N THR A 235 -0.63 18.50 -17.84
CA THR A 235 -1.41 18.14 -19.04
C THR A 235 -2.40 19.22 -19.48
N GLY A 236 -2.73 20.16 -18.60
CA GLY A 236 -3.84 21.10 -18.79
C GLY A 236 -5.23 20.48 -18.61
N GLN A 237 -5.32 19.16 -18.41
CA GLN A 237 -6.58 18.42 -18.26
C GLN A 237 -7.07 18.44 -16.81
N ASP A 238 -8.39 18.46 -16.63
CA ASP A 238 -8.99 18.47 -15.30
C ASP A 238 -9.02 17.10 -14.62
N VAL A 239 -9.01 17.13 -13.28
CA VAL A 239 -9.36 15.97 -12.46
C VAL A 239 -10.70 16.24 -11.77
N VAL A 240 -11.75 15.65 -12.32
CA VAL A 240 -13.13 15.85 -11.89
C VAL A 240 -13.41 14.97 -10.69
N GLN A 241 -13.78 15.59 -9.56
CA GLN A 241 -14.08 14.88 -8.31
C GLN A 241 -15.57 14.51 -8.31
N ILE A 242 -15.89 13.22 -8.13
CA ILE A 242 -17.28 12.75 -8.10
C ILE A 242 -17.48 11.65 -7.04
N GLU A 243 -18.72 11.50 -6.59
CA GLU A 243 -19.16 10.33 -5.81
C GLU A 243 -19.76 9.23 -6.71
N PRO A 244 -19.80 7.96 -6.26
CA PRO A 244 -20.49 6.89 -6.98
C PRO A 244 -21.96 7.21 -7.32
N SER A 245 -22.64 7.98 -6.48
CA SER A 245 -24.04 8.40 -6.66
C SER A 245 -24.26 9.33 -7.86
N GLN A 246 -23.20 9.97 -8.37
CA GLN A 246 -23.24 10.86 -9.53
C GLN A 246 -23.07 10.11 -10.86
N LEU A 247 -22.77 8.81 -10.82
CA LEU A 247 -22.60 7.99 -12.01
C LEU A 247 -23.95 7.67 -12.67
N GLN A 248 -24.03 7.84 -13.98
CA GLN A 248 -25.18 7.52 -14.81
C GLN A 248 -24.76 6.62 -15.96
N LEU A 249 -25.63 5.68 -16.32
CA LEU A 249 -25.42 4.78 -17.46
C LEU A 249 -26.27 5.26 -18.63
N GLU A 250 -25.63 5.48 -19.76
CA GLU A 250 -26.29 5.79 -21.03
C GLU A 250 -26.07 4.66 -22.01
N LYS A 251 -27.08 4.37 -22.85
CA LYS A 251 -26.95 3.32 -23.86
C LYS A 251 -25.87 3.68 -24.86
N ASP A 252 -25.00 2.73 -25.16
CA ASP A 252 -23.92 2.88 -26.12
C ASP A 252 -23.67 1.55 -26.81
N ASP A 253 -24.23 1.41 -28.02
CA ASP A 253 -24.13 0.20 -28.83
C ASP A 253 -22.69 -0.10 -29.28
N THR A 254 -21.76 0.86 -29.12
CA THR A 254 -20.33 0.67 -29.41
C THR A 254 -19.54 0.12 -28.22
N SER A 255 -20.12 0.14 -27.01
CA SER A 255 -19.50 -0.37 -25.80
C SER A 255 -19.66 -1.90 -25.70
N PRO A 256 -18.64 -2.65 -25.21
CA PRO A 256 -18.75 -4.09 -24.95
C PRO A 256 -19.87 -4.48 -23.99
N THR A 257 -20.37 -3.54 -23.17
CA THR A 257 -21.50 -3.79 -22.26
C THR A 257 -22.84 -3.32 -22.83
N GLY A 258 -22.85 -2.61 -23.96
CA GLY A 258 -24.02 -1.87 -24.47
C GLY A 258 -24.30 -0.55 -23.71
N TRP A 259 -23.41 -0.15 -22.80
CA TRP A 259 -23.54 1.05 -21.98
C TRP A 259 -22.23 1.82 -21.89
N SER A 260 -22.34 3.13 -21.78
CA SER A 260 -21.24 4.03 -21.42
C SER A 260 -21.53 4.70 -20.08
N LEU A 261 -20.47 5.00 -19.34
CA LEU A 261 -20.55 5.65 -18.04
C LEU A 261 -20.39 7.17 -18.19
N TYR A 262 -21.29 7.91 -17.55
CA TYR A 262 -21.29 9.36 -17.48
C TYR A 262 -21.34 9.82 -16.02
N ALA A 263 -20.87 11.04 -15.76
CA ALA A 263 -20.94 11.69 -14.47
C ALA A 263 -21.83 12.93 -14.56
N ASP A 264 -22.78 13.05 -13.64
CA ASP A 264 -23.61 14.24 -13.46
C ASP A 264 -22.89 15.21 -12.52
N ILE A 265 -22.31 16.25 -13.11
CA ILE A 265 -21.54 17.28 -12.40
C ILE A 265 -22.37 18.51 -12.06
N GLY A 266 -23.69 18.47 -12.30
CA GLY A 266 -24.58 19.62 -12.08
C GLY A 266 -24.17 20.87 -12.88
N ASN A 267 -24.68 22.03 -12.47
CA ASN A 267 -24.34 23.34 -13.08
C ASN A 267 -23.15 24.04 -12.40
N ASP A 268 -22.38 23.34 -11.56
CA ASP A 268 -21.40 23.96 -10.66
C ASP A 268 -20.00 24.15 -11.28
N VAL A 269 -19.88 23.99 -12.61
CA VAL A 269 -18.70 24.45 -13.33
C VAL A 269 -18.97 25.88 -13.76
N GLY A 270 -18.35 26.83 -13.06
CA GLY A 270 -18.45 28.28 -13.29
C GLY A 270 -18.02 28.70 -14.69
N HIS A 271 -18.89 28.48 -15.66
CA HIS A 271 -18.92 29.14 -16.94
C HIS A 271 -20.11 30.10 -16.96
N ASP A 272 -19.80 31.34 -17.33
CA ASP A 272 -20.63 32.53 -17.24
C ASP A 272 -22.13 32.35 -17.55
N GLU A 273 -22.93 33.05 -16.74
CA GLU A 273 -24.38 33.20 -16.89
C GLU A 273 -24.76 33.66 -18.30
N ALA A 274 -25.32 32.76 -19.10
CA ALA A 274 -26.49 33.03 -19.96
C ALA A 274 -26.82 31.79 -20.80
N THR A 275 -27.71 30.93 -20.30
CA THR A 275 -28.87 30.40 -21.05
C THR A 275 -29.65 29.42 -20.18
N SER A 276 -30.89 29.80 -19.89
CA SER A 276 -31.89 28.97 -19.24
C SER A 276 -32.34 27.82 -20.15
N SER A 277 -31.77 26.65 -19.91
CA SER A 277 -32.44 25.35 -20.09
C SER A 277 -31.81 24.37 -19.11
N ALA A 278 -32.60 23.47 -18.53
CA ALA A 278 -32.16 22.49 -17.53
C ALA A 278 -31.27 21.40 -18.16
N ASN A 279 -30.12 21.77 -18.70
CA ASN A 279 -29.14 20.84 -19.24
C ASN A 279 -28.28 20.32 -18.08
N LYS A 280 -28.55 19.08 -17.65
CA LYS A 280 -27.57 18.31 -16.88
C LYS A 280 -26.25 18.31 -17.64
N SER A 281 -25.19 18.83 -17.04
CA SER A 281 -23.84 18.69 -17.60
C SER A 281 -23.37 17.25 -17.35
N LEU A 282 -23.64 16.35 -18.30
CA LEU A 282 -23.15 14.97 -18.26
C LEU A 282 -21.81 14.88 -18.96
N LEU A 283 -20.77 14.43 -18.24
CA LEU A 283 -19.45 14.18 -18.82
C LEU A 283 -19.19 12.69 -18.92
N LYS A 284 -18.69 12.21 -20.06
CA LYS A 284 -18.34 10.80 -20.25
C LYS A 284 -17.12 10.43 -19.40
N VAL A 285 -17.20 9.32 -18.68
CA VAL A 285 -16.12 8.81 -17.83
C VAL A 285 -15.24 7.87 -18.64
N GLU A 286 -14.16 8.40 -19.22
CA GLU A 286 -13.24 7.64 -20.06
C GLU A 286 -12.05 7.04 -19.32
N GLN A 287 -11.63 7.66 -18.21
CA GLN A 287 -10.61 7.13 -17.30
C GLN A 287 -10.86 7.62 -15.87
N CYS A 288 -10.60 6.77 -14.89
CA CYS A 288 -10.84 7.12 -13.50
C CYS A 288 -9.79 6.56 -12.52
N ALA A 289 -9.71 7.19 -11.36
CA ALA A 289 -9.04 6.65 -10.18
C ALA A 289 -10.10 6.46 -9.09
N LEU A 290 -10.15 5.25 -8.53
CA LEU A 290 -11.11 4.89 -7.48
C LEU A 290 -10.42 4.93 -6.11
N GLU A 291 -10.98 5.69 -5.16
CA GLU A 291 -10.59 5.68 -3.75
C GLU A 291 -11.83 5.35 -2.89
N LEU A 292 -12.33 4.12 -3.03
CA LEU A 292 -13.56 3.61 -2.40
C LEU A 292 -13.26 2.47 -1.43
N PHE A 293 -13.98 2.38 -0.32
CA PHE A 293 -14.02 1.23 0.60
C PHE A 293 -14.80 0.07 -0.01
N GLN A 294 -14.54 -1.15 0.49
CA GLN A 294 -15.03 -2.37 -0.15
C GLN A 294 -16.56 -2.40 -0.19
N GLU A 295 -17.19 -1.98 0.91
CA GLU A 295 -18.64 -1.83 1.03
C GLU A 295 -19.22 -0.71 0.15
N GLU A 296 -18.40 0.21 -0.37
CA GLU A 296 -18.89 1.25 -1.29
C GLU A 296 -19.05 0.70 -2.72
N PHE A 297 -18.46 -0.46 -3.03
CA PHE A 297 -18.67 -1.16 -4.31
C PHE A 297 -19.99 -1.92 -4.35
N SER A 298 -20.48 -2.43 -3.22
CA SER A 298 -21.74 -3.18 -3.17
C SER A 298 -22.98 -2.32 -3.46
N ASP A 299 -22.87 -1.00 -3.28
CA ASP A 299 -23.95 -0.06 -3.60
C ASP A 299 -24.07 0.20 -5.12
N MET A 300 -23.08 -0.20 -5.92
CA MET A 300 -23.06 0.04 -7.37
C MET A 300 -23.69 -1.12 -8.14
N ASN A 301 -24.46 -0.79 -9.19
CA ASN A 301 -25.02 -1.81 -10.06
C ASN A 301 -23.93 -2.51 -10.89
N SER A 302 -24.18 -3.76 -11.31
CA SER A 302 -23.16 -4.59 -11.96
C SER A 302 -22.69 -4.07 -13.32
N ILE A 303 -23.53 -3.33 -14.05
CA ILE A 303 -23.15 -2.73 -15.34
C ILE A 303 -22.17 -1.56 -15.11
N ALA A 304 -22.43 -0.72 -14.11
CA ALA A 304 -21.52 0.36 -13.73
C ALA A 304 -20.17 -0.19 -13.26
N LEU A 305 -20.15 -1.26 -12.47
CA LEU A 305 -18.92 -1.94 -12.06
C LEU A 305 -18.12 -2.45 -13.27
N LYS A 306 -18.78 -3.08 -14.25
CA LYS A 306 -18.13 -3.55 -15.49
C LYS A 306 -17.56 -2.38 -16.30
N GLN A 307 -18.26 -1.25 -16.37
CA GLN A 307 -17.75 -0.05 -17.05
C GLN A 307 -16.55 0.56 -16.33
N LEU A 308 -16.62 0.69 -14.99
CA LEU A 308 -15.50 1.16 -14.18
C LEU A 308 -14.27 0.27 -14.31
N ALA A 309 -14.46 -1.06 -14.38
CA ALA A 309 -13.36 -1.99 -14.57
C ALA A 309 -12.56 -1.75 -15.86
N MET A 310 -13.16 -1.18 -16.92
CA MET A 310 -12.47 -0.87 -18.17
C MET A 310 -11.67 0.45 -18.11
N CYS A 311 -12.17 1.42 -17.35
CA CYS A 311 -11.62 2.79 -17.35
C CYS A 311 -10.82 3.13 -16.08
N SER A 312 -10.84 2.29 -15.05
CA SER A 312 -10.05 2.51 -13.84
C SER A 312 -8.56 2.32 -14.06
N VAL A 313 -7.75 3.14 -13.38
CA VAL A 313 -6.28 2.97 -13.33
C VAL A 313 -5.88 1.70 -12.59
N ASN A 314 -6.64 1.29 -11.57
CA ASN A 314 -6.43 0.03 -10.87
C ASN A 314 -7.36 -1.04 -11.45
N ASP A 315 -6.78 -2.16 -11.85
CA ASP A 315 -7.53 -3.34 -12.24
C ASP A 315 -8.37 -3.86 -11.06
N PHE A 316 -9.60 -4.27 -11.30
CA PHE A 316 -10.49 -4.75 -10.24
C PHE A 316 -10.00 -6.06 -9.62
N ARG A 317 -9.21 -6.86 -10.35
CA ARG A 317 -8.50 -8.03 -9.79
C ARG A 317 -7.49 -7.58 -8.73
N THR A 318 -6.80 -6.46 -8.93
CA THR A 318 -5.93 -5.86 -7.91
C THR A 318 -6.73 -5.36 -6.72
N VAL A 319 -7.85 -4.67 -6.94
CA VAL A 319 -8.68 -4.13 -5.85
C VAL A 319 -9.30 -5.25 -5.01
N PHE A 320 -9.88 -6.28 -5.64
CA PHE A 320 -10.68 -7.30 -4.95
C PHE A 320 -9.92 -8.56 -4.55
N LEU A 321 -8.83 -8.90 -5.24
CA LEU A 321 -8.01 -10.08 -4.90
C LEU A 321 -6.80 -9.69 -4.06
N LEU A 322 -5.97 -8.77 -4.53
CA LEU A 322 -4.68 -8.48 -3.90
C LEU A 322 -4.82 -7.79 -2.54
N HIS A 323 -5.87 -6.99 -2.33
CA HIS A 323 -6.11 -6.33 -1.04
C HIS A 323 -6.53 -7.31 0.07
N ASP A 324 -6.99 -8.50 -0.28
CA ASP A 324 -7.49 -9.49 0.67
C ASP A 324 -6.31 -10.19 1.38
N LYS A 325 -6.32 -10.20 2.72
CA LYS A 325 -5.20 -10.78 3.49
C LYS A 325 -5.05 -12.29 3.26
N ARG A 326 -6.10 -12.98 2.81
CA ARG A 326 -6.02 -14.41 2.42
C ARG A 326 -5.08 -14.63 1.23
N MET A 327 -4.87 -13.62 0.37
CA MET A 327 -3.95 -13.69 -0.76
C MET A 327 -2.52 -14.06 -0.32
N LEU A 328 -2.03 -13.53 0.82
CA LEU A 328 -0.70 -13.89 1.32
C LEU A 328 -0.61 -15.37 1.70
N GLY A 329 -1.69 -15.95 2.23
CA GLY A 329 -1.77 -17.39 2.49
C GLY A 329 -1.75 -18.20 1.20
N ILE A 330 -2.53 -17.77 0.19
CA ILE A 330 -2.55 -18.41 -1.13
C ILE A 330 -1.16 -18.41 -1.75
N VAL A 331 -0.47 -17.26 -1.73
CA VAL A 331 0.90 -17.13 -2.24
C VAL A 331 1.82 -18.18 -1.60
N LEU A 332 1.78 -18.33 -0.28
CA LEU A 332 2.65 -19.26 0.46
C LEU A 332 2.35 -20.73 0.18
N ASP A 333 1.08 -21.09 0.09
CA ASP A 333 0.60 -22.43 -0.27
C ASP A 333 1.02 -22.79 -1.71
N GLU A 334 0.95 -21.81 -2.63
CA GLU A 334 1.23 -22.03 -4.04
C GLU A 334 2.73 -22.12 -4.38
N ILE A 335 3.64 -21.76 -3.47
CA ILE A 335 5.10 -21.71 -3.78
C ILE A 335 5.58 -23.02 -4.43
N ALA A 336 5.20 -24.19 -3.90
CA ALA A 336 5.63 -25.47 -4.48
C ALA A 336 5.10 -25.68 -5.90
N ASN A 337 3.84 -25.31 -6.15
CA ASN A 337 3.23 -25.37 -7.47
C ASN A 337 3.88 -24.38 -8.44
N LEU A 338 4.17 -23.15 -7.99
CA LEU A 338 4.84 -22.11 -8.75
C LEU A 338 6.26 -22.51 -9.16
N VAL A 339 6.98 -23.25 -8.29
CA VAL A 339 8.28 -23.85 -8.64
C VAL A 339 8.10 -24.93 -9.70
N LYS A 340 7.16 -25.85 -9.53
CA LYS A 340 6.85 -26.90 -10.52
C LYS A 340 6.47 -26.32 -11.89
N ARG A 341 5.82 -25.16 -11.90
CA ARG A 341 5.41 -24.41 -13.11
C ARG A 341 6.52 -23.55 -13.70
N ASN A 342 7.70 -23.48 -13.06
CA ASN A 342 8.82 -22.62 -13.43
C ASN A 342 8.50 -21.11 -13.37
N VAL A 343 7.52 -20.71 -12.57
CA VAL A 343 7.28 -19.30 -12.24
C VAL A 343 8.30 -18.82 -11.21
N LEU A 344 8.74 -19.73 -10.34
CA LEU A 344 9.82 -19.53 -9.39
C LEU A 344 10.88 -20.62 -9.57
N SER A 345 12.13 -20.32 -9.28
CA SER A 345 13.12 -21.31 -8.88
C SER A 345 12.94 -21.71 -7.42
N GLU A 346 13.56 -22.82 -6.99
CA GLU A 346 13.54 -23.23 -5.58
C GLU A 346 14.08 -22.15 -4.64
N ASP A 347 15.15 -21.46 -5.04
CA ASP A 347 15.80 -20.39 -4.27
C ASP A 347 14.87 -19.18 -4.12
N GLU A 348 14.24 -18.76 -5.20
CA GLU A 348 13.25 -17.68 -5.18
C GLU A 348 12.01 -18.06 -4.34
N GLY A 349 11.60 -19.33 -4.39
CA GLY A 349 10.55 -19.87 -3.52
C GLY A 349 10.92 -19.77 -2.03
N ARG A 350 12.17 -20.02 -1.66
CA ARG A 350 12.64 -19.83 -0.28
C ARG A 350 12.68 -18.35 0.11
N ILE A 351 13.22 -17.48 -0.75
CA ILE A 351 13.24 -16.02 -0.51
C ILE A 351 11.82 -15.49 -0.26
N LEU A 352 10.85 -15.90 -1.07
CA LEU A 352 9.47 -15.45 -0.92
C LEU A 352 8.82 -16.00 0.37
N ARG A 353 9.05 -17.28 0.70
CA ARG A 353 8.56 -17.89 1.94
C ARG A 353 9.11 -17.18 3.17
N ASP A 354 10.38 -16.80 3.14
CA ASP A 354 11.02 -16.06 4.23
C ASP A 354 10.62 -14.59 4.23
N GLY A 355 10.23 -14.03 3.10
CA GLY A 355 9.89 -12.60 2.96
C GLY A 355 8.42 -12.25 3.23
N VAL A 356 7.52 -13.23 3.29
CA VAL A 356 6.07 -13.05 3.52
C VAL A 356 5.68 -13.63 4.88
N SER A 357 4.84 -12.93 5.63
CA SER A 357 4.31 -13.43 6.90
C SER A 357 3.38 -14.62 6.68
N GLU A 358 3.65 -15.72 7.37
CA GLU A 358 2.83 -16.93 7.35
C GLU A 358 1.38 -16.59 7.69
N THR A 359 0.47 -16.87 6.76
CA THR A 359 -0.94 -16.53 6.87
C THR A 359 -1.79 -17.76 6.59
N LEU A 360 -2.57 -18.19 7.57
CA LEU A 360 -3.44 -19.35 7.47
C LEU A 360 -4.80 -18.93 6.89
N ILE A 361 -5.21 -19.64 5.84
CA ILE A 361 -6.49 -19.40 5.16
C ILE A 361 -7.60 -20.14 5.91
N PRO A 362 -8.79 -19.52 6.13
CA PRO A 362 -9.98 -20.22 6.61
C PRO A 362 -10.28 -21.48 5.80
N GLY A 363 -10.65 -22.56 6.48
CA GLY A 363 -10.91 -23.88 5.88
C GLY A 363 -9.68 -24.71 5.55
N SER A 364 -8.46 -24.16 5.65
CA SER A 364 -7.22 -24.88 5.33
C SER A 364 -6.88 -25.99 6.34
N SER A 365 -6.06 -26.95 5.89
CA SER A 365 -5.53 -28.02 6.76
C SER A 365 -4.57 -27.47 7.81
N ALA A 366 -3.78 -26.45 7.48
CA ALA A 366 -2.85 -25.79 8.40
C ALA A 366 -3.59 -25.16 9.59
N LEU A 367 -4.76 -24.56 9.35
CA LEU A 367 -5.60 -24.02 10.41
C LEU A 367 -6.16 -25.11 11.34
N LYS A 368 -6.56 -26.26 10.79
CA LYS A 368 -6.98 -27.44 11.57
C LYS A 368 -5.83 -27.98 12.43
N GLN A 369 -4.61 -27.98 11.90
CA GLN A 369 -3.43 -28.37 12.67
C GLN A 369 -3.15 -27.39 13.82
N LEU A 370 -3.29 -26.08 13.58
CA LEU A 370 -3.16 -25.07 14.63
C LEU A 370 -4.24 -25.25 15.72
N LEU A 371 -5.47 -25.59 15.34
CA LEU A 371 -6.54 -25.90 16.29
C LEU A 371 -6.13 -27.04 17.22
N GLU A 372 -5.65 -28.17 16.68
CA GLU A 372 -5.23 -29.30 17.51
C GLU A 372 -3.98 -28.96 18.35
N ALA A 373 -2.99 -28.28 17.77
CA ALA A 373 -1.79 -27.86 18.48
C ALA A 373 -2.10 -26.93 19.66
N THR A 374 -3.05 -26.00 19.50
CA THR A 374 -3.45 -25.06 20.57
C THR A 374 -4.36 -25.69 21.62
N LYS A 375 -4.99 -26.84 21.33
CA LYS A 375 -5.64 -27.67 22.37
C LYS A 375 -4.61 -28.38 23.24
N GLU A 376 -3.53 -28.86 22.64
CA GLU A 376 -2.43 -29.55 23.35
C GLU A 376 -1.56 -28.56 24.16
N ASP A 377 -1.24 -27.41 23.56
CA ASP A 377 -0.47 -26.33 24.18
C ASP A 377 -1.21 -24.98 24.05
N PRO A 378 -1.93 -24.53 25.10
CA PRO A 378 -2.60 -23.24 25.13
C PRO A 378 -1.68 -22.03 24.91
N ILE A 379 -0.37 -22.15 25.14
CA ILE A 379 0.57 -21.04 24.96
C ILE A 379 0.91 -20.84 23.48
N ALA A 380 0.74 -21.87 22.64
CA ALA A 380 1.04 -21.80 21.21
C ALA A 380 0.27 -20.70 20.47
N LYS A 381 -0.91 -20.29 20.95
CA LYS A 381 -1.67 -19.16 20.37
C LYS A 381 -0.93 -17.82 20.45
N ASN A 382 0.00 -17.67 21.39
CA ASN A 382 0.75 -16.42 21.60
C ASN A 382 1.65 -16.09 20.41
N GLU A 383 1.93 -17.07 19.55
CA GLU A 383 2.71 -16.90 18.32
C GLU A 383 1.87 -16.36 17.15
N TRP A 384 0.59 -16.07 17.36
CA TRP A 384 -0.35 -15.74 16.30
C TRP A 384 -1.09 -14.43 16.55
N ILE A 385 -1.56 -13.83 15.47
CA ILE A 385 -2.40 -12.64 15.43
C ILE A 385 -3.58 -12.88 14.51
N VAL A 386 -4.76 -12.45 14.94
CA VAL A 386 -6.02 -12.54 14.19
C VAL A 386 -6.27 -11.19 13.52
N LYS A 387 -6.61 -11.20 12.24
CA LYS A 387 -6.88 -9.99 11.45
C LYS A 387 -8.09 -10.19 10.55
N PRO A 388 -8.99 -9.21 10.38
CA PRO A 388 -10.07 -9.31 9.41
C PRO A 388 -9.50 -9.53 8.01
N VAL A 389 -10.14 -10.36 7.19
CA VAL A 389 -9.69 -10.64 5.81
C VAL A 389 -9.58 -9.36 4.98
N ARG A 390 -10.51 -8.43 5.22
CA ARG A 390 -10.57 -7.10 4.63
C ARG A 390 -10.97 -6.09 5.70
N ASP A 391 -10.05 -5.23 6.06
CA ASP A 391 -10.32 -3.97 6.77
C ASP A 391 -9.03 -3.15 6.78
N ALA A 392 -9.16 -1.84 6.99
CA ALA A 392 -8.07 -0.91 7.16
C ALA A 392 -7.93 -0.46 8.62
N ALA A 393 -6.88 0.31 8.90
CA ALA A 393 -6.73 1.09 10.14
C ALA A 393 -6.74 0.30 11.48
N CYS A 394 -6.41 -0.99 11.44
CA CYS A 394 -6.24 -1.86 12.62
C CYS A 394 -7.53 -2.24 13.38
N ASN A 395 -8.69 -2.02 12.79
CA ASN A 395 -9.95 -2.50 13.36
C ASN A 395 -9.99 -4.04 13.37
N GLY A 396 -10.51 -4.63 14.45
CA GLY A 396 -10.68 -6.08 14.58
C GLY A 396 -9.38 -6.90 14.66
N ILE A 397 -8.23 -6.28 14.94
CA ILE A 397 -6.96 -7.01 15.09
C ILE A 397 -6.76 -7.43 16.55
N HIS A 398 -6.52 -8.71 16.79
CA HIS A 398 -6.36 -9.29 18.12
C HIS A 398 -5.10 -10.15 18.20
N LEU A 399 -4.30 -10.00 19.26
CA LEU A 399 -3.17 -10.90 19.52
C LEU A 399 -3.70 -12.19 20.13
N GLY A 400 -3.19 -13.35 19.71
CA GLY A 400 -3.60 -14.62 20.31
C GLY A 400 -3.33 -14.68 21.81
N ALA A 401 -2.27 -13.99 22.28
CA ALA A 401 -1.96 -13.84 23.70
C ALA A 401 -3.01 -13.05 24.50
N ASP A 402 -3.80 -12.20 23.84
CA ASP A 402 -4.84 -11.37 24.46
C ASP A 402 -6.24 -12.01 24.36
N ILE A 403 -6.38 -13.16 23.69
CA ILE A 403 -7.65 -13.88 23.52
C ILE A 403 -7.71 -15.01 24.54
N GLU A 404 -8.82 -15.16 25.27
CA GLU A 404 -9.01 -16.26 26.21
C GLU A 404 -8.99 -17.63 25.49
N GLN A 405 -8.56 -18.69 26.19
CA GLN A 405 -8.34 -19.99 25.52
C GLN A 405 -9.60 -20.55 24.85
N ASP A 406 -10.74 -20.53 25.54
CA ASP A 406 -11.99 -21.05 24.99
C ASP A 406 -12.47 -20.22 23.80
N GLU A 407 -12.29 -18.89 23.85
CA GLU A 407 -12.62 -18.00 22.74
C GLU A 407 -11.71 -18.25 21.52
N TRP A 408 -10.42 -18.48 21.74
CA TRP A 408 -9.45 -18.83 20.70
C TRP A 408 -9.83 -20.15 20.02
N LEU A 409 -10.15 -21.19 20.78
CA LEU A 409 -10.55 -22.49 20.24
C LEU A 409 -11.86 -22.38 19.45
N LEU A 410 -12.87 -21.68 19.98
CA LEU A 410 -14.13 -21.42 19.27
C LEU A 410 -13.91 -20.66 17.96
N LEU A 411 -13.00 -19.68 17.95
CA LEU A 411 -12.63 -18.97 16.73
C LEU A 411 -11.99 -19.91 15.71
N LEU A 412 -10.98 -20.68 16.10
CA LEU A 412 -10.29 -21.61 15.21
C LEU A 412 -11.20 -22.73 14.68
N GLU A 413 -12.10 -23.26 15.51
CA GLU A 413 -13.12 -24.23 15.09
C GLU A 413 -13.99 -23.64 13.98
N ARG A 414 -14.56 -22.44 14.19
CA ARG A 414 -15.37 -21.75 13.17
C ARG A 414 -14.58 -21.54 11.88
N LEU A 415 -13.40 -20.96 11.96
CA LEU A 415 -12.54 -20.68 10.81
C LEU A 415 -12.10 -21.96 10.09
N SER A 416 -12.06 -23.11 10.77
CA SER A 416 -11.69 -24.41 10.19
C SER A 416 -12.84 -25.12 9.47
N THR A 417 -14.10 -24.69 9.66
CA THR A 417 -15.27 -25.41 9.13
C THR A 417 -15.56 -25.13 7.66
N ARG A 418 -15.27 -23.91 7.18
CA ARG A 418 -15.58 -23.48 5.81
C ARG A 418 -14.73 -22.29 5.40
N ALA A 419 -14.65 -22.06 4.09
CA ALA A 419 -14.23 -20.77 3.57
C ALA A 419 -15.29 -19.70 3.90
N LEU A 420 -14.85 -18.47 4.12
CA LEU A 420 -15.70 -17.36 4.56
C LEU A 420 -15.80 -16.27 3.49
N HIS A 421 -16.97 -15.67 3.37
CA HIS A 421 -17.18 -14.48 2.54
C HIS A 421 -16.70 -13.22 3.29
N PRO A 422 -16.05 -12.26 2.61
CA PRO A 422 -15.48 -11.06 3.23
C PRO A 422 -16.44 -10.27 4.12
N ALA A 423 -17.72 -10.16 3.75
CA ALA A 423 -18.72 -9.41 4.50
C ALA A 423 -19.22 -10.14 5.76
N SER A 424 -18.73 -11.34 6.05
CA SER A 424 -19.10 -12.07 7.27
C SER A 424 -18.39 -11.46 8.48
N ASP A 425 -19.09 -11.24 9.59
CA ASP A 425 -18.53 -10.67 10.83
C ASP A 425 -17.38 -11.51 11.42
N ASP A 426 -17.28 -12.78 11.01
CA ASP A 426 -16.27 -13.75 11.41
C ASP A 426 -15.17 -13.97 10.35
N ALA A 427 -15.11 -13.15 9.30
CA ALA A 427 -14.13 -13.30 8.24
C ALA A 427 -12.73 -12.81 8.69
N TYR A 428 -11.97 -13.72 9.31
CA TYR A 428 -10.60 -13.47 9.78
C TYR A 428 -9.58 -14.38 9.10
N VAL A 429 -8.33 -13.91 9.05
CA VAL A 429 -7.14 -14.75 8.87
C VAL A 429 -6.39 -14.89 10.19
N VAL A 430 -5.65 -15.98 10.34
CA VAL A 430 -4.69 -16.17 11.43
C VAL A 430 -3.29 -16.05 10.83
N GLN A 431 -2.54 -15.04 11.24
CA GLN A 431 -1.20 -14.77 10.72
C GLN A 431 -0.17 -14.98 11.83
N ARG A 432 1.00 -15.51 11.51
CA ARG A 432 2.11 -15.63 12.45
C ARG A 432 2.50 -14.23 12.95
N LEU A 433 2.57 -14.08 14.26
CA LEU A 433 3.00 -12.84 14.90
C LEU A 433 4.49 -12.63 14.63
N VAL A 434 4.81 -11.55 13.91
CA VAL A 434 6.20 -11.15 13.69
C VAL A 434 6.75 -10.60 15.02
N GLN A 435 7.85 -11.18 15.50
CA GLN A 435 8.61 -10.64 16.63
C GLN A 435 9.29 -9.34 16.18
N HIS A 436 8.57 -8.24 16.32
CA HIS A 436 8.92 -7.02 15.63
C HIS A 436 10.03 -6.25 16.35
N ALA A 437 11.12 -5.96 15.64
CA ALA A 437 12.24 -5.18 16.16
C ALA A 437 11.81 -3.79 16.63
N LYS A 438 12.54 -3.25 17.62
CA LYS A 438 12.38 -1.87 18.10
C LYS A 438 13.58 -1.02 17.72
N TYR A 439 13.31 0.21 17.32
CA TYR A 439 14.32 1.16 16.87
C TYR A 439 14.28 2.41 17.73
N ASP A 440 15.46 2.97 18.00
CA ASP A 440 15.59 4.30 18.60
C ASP A 440 15.11 5.36 17.60
N ILE A 441 13.99 6.01 17.92
CA ILE A 441 13.39 7.05 17.09
C ILE A 441 13.34 8.36 17.88
N VAL A 442 13.87 9.41 17.27
CA VAL A 442 13.69 10.79 17.71
C VAL A 442 12.38 11.33 17.15
N ARG A 443 11.51 11.74 18.08
CA ARG A 443 10.21 12.31 17.78
C ARG A 443 10.27 13.83 17.71
N HIS A 444 9.76 14.39 16.61
CA HIS A 444 9.64 15.85 16.42
C HIS A 444 8.29 16.41 16.88
N ASP A 445 7.32 15.53 17.17
CA ASP A 445 5.95 15.88 17.53
C ASP A 445 5.73 16.01 19.06
N VAL A 446 6.81 16.00 19.83
CA VAL A 446 6.81 16.13 21.30
C VAL A 446 7.66 17.33 21.75
N ILE A 447 7.30 17.93 22.90
CA ILE A 447 7.82 19.24 23.38
C ILE A 447 9.36 19.29 23.53
N ALA A 448 10.01 18.15 23.77
CA ALA A 448 11.46 18.03 23.78
C ALA A 448 11.86 16.80 22.98
N ALA A 449 12.91 16.92 22.14
CA ALA A 449 13.42 15.80 21.36
C ALA A 449 13.75 14.64 22.30
N LYS A 450 12.91 13.61 22.26
CA LYS A 450 13.06 12.42 23.09
C LYS A 450 13.28 11.24 22.16
N THR A 451 14.33 10.49 22.45
CA THR A 451 14.54 9.18 21.86
C THR A 451 13.68 8.19 22.62
N GLU A 452 12.83 7.46 21.90
CA GLU A 452 12.03 6.36 22.43
C GLU A 452 12.11 5.18 21.45
N GLN A 453 11.80 3.99 21.96
CA GLN A 453 11.84 2.77 21.15
C GLN A 453 10.48 2.48 20.52
N PHE A 454 10.46 2.40 19.20
CA PHE A 454 9.24 2.11 18.42
C PHE A 454 9.43 0.97 17.44
N HIS A 455 8.32 0.32 17.13
CA HIS A 455 8.18 -0.54 15.97
C HIS A 455 8.19 0.30 14.68
N LEU A 456 8.78 -0.24 13.62
CA LEU A 456 8.96 0.45 12.35
C LEU A 456 8.31 -0.33 11.23
N ILE A 457 7.40 0.31 10.49
CA ILE A 457 6.69 -0.29 9.37
C ILE A 457 7.21 0.36 8.10
N GLY A 458 7.90 -0.41 7.27
CA GLY A 458 8.30 0.01 5.93
C GLY A 458 7.16 -0.18 4.94
N SER A 459 7.29 0.45 3.77
CA SER A 459 6.41 0.14 2.64
C SER A 459 7.13 0.28 1.31
N CYS A 460 6.66 -0.49 0.34
CA CYS A 460 7.06 -0.43 -1.06
C CYS A 460 5.81 -0.61 -1.92
N HIS A 461 5.79 0.07 -3.05
CA HIS A 461 4.72 0.08 -4.03
C HIS A 461 5.17 -0.60 -5.31
N MET A 462 4.25 -1.30 -5.97
CA MET A 462 4.40 -1.75 -7.34
C MET A 462 3.39 -1.01 -8.22
N ILE A 463 3.83 -0.59 -9.41
CA ILE A 463 3.00 0.06 -10.43
C ILE A 463 3.08 -0.76 -11.71
N ASN A 464 1.93 -1.26 -12.15
CA ASN A 464 1.72 -2.04 -13.38
C ASN A 464 2.73 -3.19 -13.57
N SER A 465 3.10 -3.87 -12.49
CA SER A 465 4.10 -4.97 -12.50
C SER A 465 5.44 -4.58 -13.14
N GLN A 466 5.80 -3.28 -13.11
CA GLN A 466 6.97 -2.73 -13.81
C GLN A 466 7.86 -1.91 -12.88
N SER A 467 7.26 -0.96 -12.16
CA SER A 467 8.01 0.01 -11.36
C SER A 467 7.82 -0.25 -9.88
N LEU A 468 8.94 -0.48 -9.19
CA LEU A 468 9.00 -0.52 -7.73
C LEU A 468 9.32 0.89 -7.22
N VAL A 469 8.56 1.36 -6.23
CA VAL A 469 8.84 2.63 -5.53
C VAL A 469 8.82 2.38 -4.03
N PHE A 470 9.79 2.93 -3.31
CA PHE A 470 9.83 2.86 -1.85
C PHE A 470 8.85 3.88 -1.29
N GLY A 471 7.92 3.40 -0.47
CA GLY A 471 6.86 4.18 0.13
C GLY A 471 7.26 4.81 1.46
N PRO A 472 6.27 5.36 2.20
CA PRO A 472 6.50 5.95 3.51
C PRO A 472 6.81 4.90 4.57
N TRP A 473 7.69 5.26 5.49
CA TRP A 473 8.04 4.49 6.67
C TRP A 473 7.38 5.14 7.89
N ARG A 474 6.82 4.32 8.78
CA ARG A 474 5.95 4.77 9.87
C ARG A 474 6.34 4.11 11.18
N ILE A 475 6.11 4.80 12.29
CA ILE A 475 6.23 4.21 13.62
C ILE A 475 4.88 3.66 14.12
N GLY A 476 4.93 2.56 14.86
CA GLY A 476 3.82 1.99 15.61
C GLY A 476 4.15 1.96 17.11
N ASP A 477 3.18 2.35 17.95
CA ASP A 477 3.27 2.24 19.41
C ASP A 477 3.00 0.82 19.93
N LYS A 478 2.32 0.01 19.11
CA LYS A 478 2.15 -1.44 19.24
C LYS A 478 2.68 -2.15 17.99
N VAL A 479 2.35 -3.43 17.81
CA VAL A 479 2.62 -4.20 16.59
C VAL A 479 1.79 -3.77 15.36
N HIS A 480 1.00 -2.69 15.47
CA HIS A 480 0.10 -2.20 14.43
C HIS A 480 0.04 -0.66 14.43
N VAL A 481 -0.32 -0.05 13.29
CA VAL A 481 -0.34 1.42 13.09
C VAL A 481 -1.77 1.91 12.86
N GLY A 482 -2.33 2.63 13.84
CA GLY A 482 -3.46 3.51 13.57
C GLY A 482 -2.99 4.78 12.86
N LEU A 483 -3.71 5.25 11.83
CA LEU A 483 -3.56 6.61 11.29
C LEU A 483 -4.64 7.57 11.82
N GLY A 484 -5.58 7.05 12.62
CA GLY A 484 -6.75 7.77 13.11
C GLY A 484 -6.45 8.96 14.02
N PRO A 485 -7.47 9.77 14.34
CA PRO A 485 -7.37 10.88 15.28
C PRO A 485 -6.89 10.37 16.65
N GLY A 486 -5.72 10.83 17.11
CA GLY A 486 -5.07 10.37 18.35
C GLY A 486 -3.90 9.41 18.17
N ALA A 487 -3.68 8.87 16.97
CA ALA A 487 -2.54 7.99 16.70
C ALA A 487 -1.21 8.76 16.60
N ARG A 488 -0.16 8.20 17.21
CA ARG A 488 1.18 8.81 17.38
C ARG A 488 2.11 8.59 16.17
N GLY A 489 1.56 8.59 14.95
CA GLY A 489 2.29 8.23 13.75
C GLY A 489 3.23 9.33 13.26
N ILE A 490 4.51 9.02 13.12
CA ILE A 490 5.50 9.80 12.36
C ILE A 490 5.65 9.17 10.97
N LEU A 491 5.76 10.03 9.95
CA LEU A 491 6.06 9.64 8.57
C LEU A 491 7.51 10.02 8.23
N MET A 492 8.24 9.07 7.67
CA MET A 492 9.62 9.22 7.21
C MET A 492 9.74 8.64 5.79
N SER A 493 10.64 9.19 4.98
CA SER A 493 11.14 8.47 3.79
C SER A 493 12.38 7.65 4.16
N CYS A 494 12.71 6.76 3.24
CA CYS A 494 13.92 5.95 3.32
C CYS A 494 15.04 6.59 2.49
N ILE A 495 16.28 6.44 2.95
CA ILE A 495 17.51 6.71 2.22
C ILE A 495 18.42 5.48 2.28
N VAL A 496 19.24 5.30 1.24
CA VAL A 496 20.23 4.23 1.18
C VAL A 496 21.59 4.80 1.56
N LYS A 497 22.28 4.09 2.45
CA LYS A 497 23.62 4.49 2.91
C LYS A 497 24.66 4.35 1.77
N PRO A 498 25.71 5.18 1.75
CA PRO A 498 26.84 5.01 0.86
C PRO A 498 27.59 3.70 1.14
N ALA A 499 28.06 3.00 0.11
CA ALA A 499 28.86 1.77 0.27
C ALA A 499 30.20 2.04 0.99
N ASP A 500 30.81 3.19 0.70
CA ASP A 500 32.15 3.55 1.19
C ASP A 500 32.14 4.23 2.57
N LEU A 501 30.96 4.64 3.05
CA LEU A 501 30.81 5.31 4.34
C LEU A 501 30.53 4.29 5.44
N GLN A 502 31.60 3.73 6.01
CA GLN A 502 31.51 2.68 7.03
C GLN A 502 31.55 3.21 8.48
N HIS A 503 31.91 4.48 8.66
CA HIS A 503 32.08 5.06 9.99
C HIS A 503 30.76 5.64 10.53
N LEU A 504 30.26 5.02 11.61
CA LEU A 504 29.20 5.56 12.45
C LEU A 504 29.81 6.58 13.43
N ASP A 505 29.31 7.81 13.44
CA ASP A 505 29.67 8.82 14.43
C ASP A 505 28.53 9.02 15.44
N ALA A 506 28.56 8.20 16.49
CA ALA A 506 27.57 8.20 17.57
C ALA A 506 27.82 9.26 18.66
N ARG A 507 28.69 10.26 18.43
CA ARG A 507 28.94 11.32 19.42
C ARG A 507 27.66 12.11 19.70
N LYS A 508 27.19 12.04 20.95
CA LYS A 508 25.90 12.59 21.42
C LYS A 508 25.81 14.12 21.48
N LYS A 509 26.93 14.83 21.34
CA LYS A 509 26.96 16.30 21.39
C LYS A 509 27.59 16.86 20.12
N GLU A 510 26.85 17.73 19.45
CA GLU A 510 27.45 18.80 18.64
C GLU A 510 28.29 19.66 19.59
N GLU A 511 29.52 19.98 19.21
CA GLU A 511 30.37 20.94 19.96
C GLU A 511 29.80 22.36 19.88
#